data_AF-A0A818TB52-F1
#
_entry.id   AF-A0A818TB52-F1
#
_cell.length_a   1.000
_cell.length_b   1.000
_cell.length_c   1.000
_cell.angle_alpha   90.00
_cell.angle_beta   90.00
_cell.angle_gamma   90.00
#
_symmetry.space_group_name_H-M   'P 1'
#
loop_
_entity.id
_entity.type
_entity.pdbx_description
1 polymer ?
#
loop_
_entity_poly.entity_id
_entity_poly.type
_entity_poly.pdbx_seq_one_letter_code
_entity_poly.pdbx_strand_id
1 'polypeptide(L)'
;MVTGDNIMTARSIATKCGIIKPDEDFLILEGKEFNKRIRDSSGKISQKKLDEIWPTLRVLARSSPQDKYNLVNGIVESRVTAHREVVAVTGDGTNDGPALKRADVGFAMGIQGTDVAKQASDT
;
A
#
# COMPACT_ATOMS: atom_id res chain seq x y z
N MET A 1 -4.73 4.35 -0.49
CA MET A 1 -3.91 5.34 0.25
C MET A 1 -3.09 4.63 1.32
N VAL A 2 -1.79 4.89 1.40
CA VAL A 2 -0.89 4.34 2.43
C VAL A 2 -0.17 5.50 3.10
N THR A 3 -0.29 5.64 4.42
CA THR A 3 0.27 6.79 5.17
C THR A 3 0.80 6.38 6.55
N GLY A 4 1.76 7.15 7.07
CA GLY A 4 2.21 7.07 8.46
C GLY A 4 1.27 7.75 9.46
N ASP A 5 0.26 8.49 8.99
CA ASP A 5 -0.72 9.16 9.85
C ASP A 5 -1.56 8.17 10.68
N ASN A 6 -2.15 8.68 11.75
CA ASN A 6 -3.13 7.91 12.51
C ASN A 6 -4.41 7.63 11.69
N ILE A 7 -5.16 6.60 12.10
CA ILE A 7 -6.34 6.13 11.37
C ILE A 7 -7.45 7.20 11.22
N MET A 8 -7.62 8.08 12.21
CA MET A 8 -8.67 9.10 12.20
C MET A 8 -8.38 10.19 11.15
N THR A 9 -7.14 10.69 11.14
CA THR A 9 -6.67 11.65 10.14
C THR A 9 -6.73 11.05 8.74
N ALA A 10 -6.21 9.83 8.58
CA ALA A 10 -6.21 9.14 7.29
C ALA A 10 -7.63 8.92 6.76
N ARG A 11 -8.57 8.47 7.61
CA ARG A 11 -9.98 8.33 7.22
C ARG A 11 -10.60 9.65 6.79
N SER A 12 -10.39 10.72 7.58
CA SER A 12 -10.94 12.05 7.28
C SER A 12 -10.45 12.58 5.93
N ILE A 13 -9.14 12.47 5.65
CA ILE A 13 -8.55 12.88 4.37
C ILE A 13 -9.08 12.00 3.24
N ALA A 14 -9.09 10.68 3.41
CA ALA A 14 -9.55 9.75 2.38
C ALA A 14 -11.01 9.98 1.97
N THR A 15 -11.89 10.29 2.92
CA THR A 15 -13.29 10.66 2.64
C THR A 15 -13.37 12.00 1.90
N LYS A 16 -12.63 13.03 2.34
CA LYS A 16 -12.62 14.34 1.67
C LYS A 16 -12.09 14.28 0.24
N CYS A 17 -11.12 13.40 -0.02
CA CYS A 17 -10.54 13.18 -1.34
C CYS A 17 -11.36 12.22 -2.23
N GLY A 18 -12.46 11.63 -1.71
CA GLY A 18 -13.29 10.68 -2.45
C GLY A 18 -12.66 9.29 -2.65
N ILE A 19 -11.58 8.97 -1.94
CA ILE A 19 -10.95 7.63 -1.93
C ILE A 19 -11.87 6.61 -1.24
N ILE A 20 -12.64 7.08 -0.26
CA ILE A 20 -13.66 6.29 0.43
C ILE A 20 -15.01 6.95 0.17
N LYS A 21 -15.95 6.16 -0.33
CA LYS A 21 -17.34 6.59 -0.51
C LYS A 21 -18.25 5.83 0.47
N PRO A 22 -19.26 6.47 1.06
CA PRO A 22 -20.13 5.85 2.09
C PRO A 22 -20.92 4.63 1.61
N ASP A 23 -21.13 4.51 0.31
CA ASP A 23 -21.93 3.49 -0.38
C ASP A 23 -21.10 2.32 -0.94
N GLU A 24 -19.77 2.36 -0.79
CA GLU A 24 -18.87 1.31 -1.26
C GLU A 24 -18.43 0.40 -0.09
N ASP A 25 -18.14 -0.87 -0.38
CA ASP A 25 -17.47 -1.75 0.58
C ASP A 25 -15.97 -1.43 0.63
N PHE A 26 -15.48 -1.01 1.79
CA PHE A 26 -14.08 -0.61 1.98
C PHE A 26 -13.54 -1.04 3.35
N LEU A 27 -12.23 -1.30 3.37
CA LEU A 27 -11.45 -1.54 4.57
C LEU A 27 -10.47 -0.40 4.82
N ILE A 28 -10.38 -0.02 6.10
CA ILE A 28 -9.36 0.87 6.64
C ILE A 28 -8.64 0.09 7.74
N LEU A 29 -7.34 -0.09 7.61
CA LEU A 29 -6.53 -0.82 8.58
C LEU A 29 -5.34 0.01 9.04
N GLU A 30 -4.88 -0.26 10.26
CA GLU A 30 -3.55 0.17 10.69
C GLU A 30 -2.50 -0.90 10.31
N GLY A 31 -1.26 -0.49 10.10
CA GLY A 31 -0.14 -1.38 9.74
C GLY A 31 0.00 -2.61 10.65
N LYS A 32 -0.19 -2.43 11.96
CA LYS A 32 -0.16 -3.54 12.94
C LYS A 32 -1.25 -4.57 12.70
N GLU A 33 -2.47 -4.13 12.38
CA GLU A 33 -3.60 -5.01 12.13
C GLU A 33 -3.46 -5.69 10.77
N PHE A 34 -3.06 -4.94 9.74
CA PHE A 34 -2.75 -5.48 8.42
C PHE A 34 -1.71 -6.61 8.50
N ASN A 35 -0.59 -6.40 9.20
CA ASN A 35 0.45 -7.42 9.36
C ASN A 35 -0.04 -8.70 10.05
N LYS A 36 -0.93 -8.58 11.03
CA LYS A 36 -1.51 -9.75 11.70
C LYS A 36 -2.40 -10.54 10.75
N ARG A 37 -3.24 -9.85 9.97
CA ARG A 37 -4.19 -10.50 9.07
C ARG A 37 -3.52 -11.20 7.91
N ILE A 38 -2.47 -10.62 7.32
CA ILE A 38 -1.78 -11.25 6.18
C ILE A 38 -0.87 -12.42 6.58
N ARG A 39 -0.62 -12.66 7.87
CA ARG A 39 0.30 -13.71 8.33
C ARG A 39 -0.43 -15.00 8.69
N ASP A 40 0.20 -16.14 8.40
CA ASP A 40 -0.27 -17.46 8.83
C ASP A 40 0.15 -17.81 10.27
N SER A 41 -0.19 -19.02 10.73
CA SER A 41 0.17 -19.51 12.06
C SER A 41 1.67 -19.66 12.29
N SER A 42 2.48 -19.70 11.22
CA SER A 42 3.94 -19.72 11.28
C SER A 42 4.57 -18.31 11.29
N GLY A 43 3.74 -17.26 11.20
CA GLY A 43 4.17 -15.87 11.15
C GLY A 43 4.66 -15.41 9.77
N LYS A 44 4.53 -16.23 8.73
CA LYS A 44 4.89 -15.88 7.35
C LYS A 44 3.73 -15.20 6.63
N ILE A 45 4.05 -14.34 5.67
CA ILE A 45 3.03 -13.69 4.83
C ILE A 45 2.37 -14.77 3.96
N SER A 46 1.05 -14.84 4.02
CA SER A 46 0.21 -15.73 3.24
C SER A 46 -0.47 -14.93 2.13
N GLN A 47 -0.12 -15.24 0.88
CA GLN A 47 -0.72 -14.58 -0.29
C GLN A 47 -2.25 -14.69 -0.26
N LYS A 48 -2.79 -15.87 0.09
CA LYS A 48 -4.24 -16.09 0.20
C LYS A 48 -4.94 -15.12 1.15
N LYS A 49 -4.33 -14.84 2.31
CA LYS A 49 -4.93 -13.89 3.26
C LYS A 49 -4.83 -12.45 2.78
N LEU A 50 -3.75 -12.12 2.06
CA LEU A 50 -3.59 -10.80 1.45
C LEU A 50 -4.63 -10.58 0.34
N ASP A 51 -4.87 -11.61 -0.47
CA ASP A 51 -5.88 -11.70 -1.52
C ASP A 51 -7.33 -11.49 -1.02
N GLU A 52 -7.60 -11.83 0.24
CA GLU A 52 -8.89 -11.57 0.89
C GLU A 52 -9.06 -10.11 1.34
N ILE A 53 -7.97 -9.33 1.43
CA ILE A 53 -7.96 -8.00 2.05
C ILE A 53 -7.74 -6.88 1.04
N TRP A 54 -6.75 -7.03 0.15
CA TRP A 54 -6.33 -5.94 -0.73
C TRP A 54 -7.44 -5.42 -1.65
N PRO A 55 -8.41 -6.23 -2.15
CA PRO A 55 -9.44 -5.73 -3.07
C PRO A 55 -10.35 -4.64 -2.48
N THR A 56 -10.59 -4.69 -1.17
CA THR A 56 -11.42 -3.72 -0.44
C THR A 56 -10.59 -2.76 0.42
N LEU A 57 -9.29 -3.03 0.64
CA LEU A 57 -8.40 -2.13 1.38
C LEU A 57 -8.22 -0.81 0.62
N ARG A 58 -8.76 0.29 1.18
CA ARG A 58 -8.62 1.64 0.62
C ARG A 58 -7.60 2.48 1.39
N VAL A 59 -7.46 2.24 2.69
CA VAL A 59 -6.55 3.01 3.54
C VAL A 59 -5.73 2.10 4.46
N LEU A 60 -4.41 2.23 4.38
CA LEU A 60 -3.46 1.66 5.33
C LEU A 60 -2.80 2.80 6.11
N ALA A 61 -3.21 2.98 7.36
CA ALA A 61 -2.73 4.02 8.28
C ALA A 61 -1.61 3.48 9.18
N ARG A 62 -0.83 4.38 9.79
CA ARG A 62 0.38 4.04 10.58
C ARG A 62 1.26 2.99 9.88
N SER A 63 1.37 3.09 8.56
CA SER A 63 2.09 2.13 7.73
C SER A 63 3.58 2.30 7.92
N SER A 64 4.28 1.19 8.17
CA SER A 64 5.73 1.15 8.03
C SER A 64 6.13 1.05 6.54
N PRO A 65 7.41 1.32 6.21
CA PRO A 65 7.94 1.06 4.86
C PRO A 65 7.78 -0.40 4.43
N GLN A 66 7.97 -1.34 5.37
CA GLN A 66 7.80 -2.76 5.11
C GLN A 66 6.33 -3.11 4.83
N ASP A 67 5.38 -2.45 5.50
CA ASP A 67 3.95 -2.71 5.30
C ASP A 67 3.54 -2.28 3.88
N LYS A 68 4.04 -1.12 3.44
CA LYS A 68 3.87 -0.62 2.06
C LYS A 68 4.43 -1.61 1.06
N TYR A 69 5.67 -2.07 1.26
CA TYR A 69 6.29 -3.08 0.39
C TYR A 69 5.47 -4.38 0.34
N ASN A 70 5.06 -4.92 1.49
CA ASN A 70 4.30 -6.16 1.56
C ASN A 70 2.97 -6.07 0.80
N LEU A 71 2.27 -4.93 0.93
CA LEU A 71 1.04 -4.67 0.19
C LEU A 71 1.30 -4.63 -1.33
N VAL A 72 2.30 -3.87 -1.77
CA VAL A 72 2.65 -3.75 -3.20
C VAL A 72 3.06 -5.10 -3.78
N ASN A 73 3.95 -5.82 -3.11
CA ASN A 73 4.38 -7.16 -3.51
C ASN A 73 3.19 -8.11 -3.65
N GLY A 74 2.29 -8.09 -2.65
CA GLY A 74 1.10 -8.93 -2.62
C GLY A 74 0.11 -8.64 -3.73
N ILE A 75 -0.14 -7.36 -4.06
CA ILE A 75 -1.03 -7.01 -5.19
C ILE A 75 -0.42 -7.45 -6.51
N VAL A 76 0.89 -7.24 -6.71
CA VAL A 76 1.58 -7.65 -7.94
C VAL A 76 1.56 -9.18 -8.13
N GLU A 77 1.66 -9.95 -7.04
CA GLU A 77 1.61 -11.42 -7.07
C GLU A 77 0.18 -11.97 -7.09
N SER A 78 -0.82 -11.14 -6.80
CA SER A 78 -2.20 -11.55 -6.71
C SER A 78 -2.75 -12.05 -8.04
N ARG A 79 -3.65 -13.03 -7.96
CA ARG A 79 -4.35 -13.63 -9.11
C ARG A 79 -5.86 -13.69 -8.88
N VAL A 80 -6.41 -12.89 -7.97
CA VAL A 80 -7.85 -12.90 -7.66
C VAL A 80 -8.67 -12.26 -8.77
N THR A 81 -8.08 -11.35 -9.54
CA THR A 81 -8.69 -10.77 -10.73
C THR A 81 -8.32 -11.58 -11.98
N ALA A 82 -9.16 -11.51 -13.02
CA ALA A 82 -8.96 -12.28 -14.25
C ALA A 82 -7.64 -11.92 -14.97
N HIS A 83 -7.13 -10.72 -14.73
CA HIS A 83 -5.87 -10.21 -15.23
C HIS A 83 -5.03 -9.70 -14.06
N ARG A 84 -3.71 -9.79 -14.18
CA ARG A 84 -2.80 -9.22 -13.18
C ARG A 84 -2.99 -7.70 -13.11
N GLU A 85 -3.09 -7.17 -11.90
CA GLU A 85 -3.10 -5.73 -11.67
C GLU A 85 -1.71 -5.12 -11.95
N VAL A 86 -1.72 -3.97 -12.64
CA VAL A 86 -0.53 -3.14 -12.83
C VAL A 86 -0.48 -2.11 -11.71
N VAL A 87 0.56 -2.16 -10.89
CA VAL A 87 0.64 -1.36 -9.67
C VAL A 87 1.54 -0.15 -9.86
N ALA A 88 0.98 1.05 -9.72
CA ALA A 88 1.74 2.29 -9.63
C ALA A 88 1.91 2.70 -8.16
N VAL A 89 3.12 3.09 -7.77
CA VAL A 89 3.42 3.56 -6.41
C VAL A 89 4.05 4.94 -6.48
N THR A 90 3.58 5.84 -5.62
CA THR A 90 4.20 7.14 -5.39
C THR A 90 4.90 7.16 -4.04
N GLY A 91 6.06 7.79 -3.98
CA GLY A 91 6.86 7.94 -2.76
C GLY A 91 7.79 9.14 -2.80
N ASP A 92 8.09 9.70 -1.65
CA ASP A 92 8.94 10.88 -1.48
C ASP A 92 10.21 10.58 -0.66
N GLY A 93 10.19 9.54 0.17
CA GLY A 93 11.27 9.19 1.08
C GLY A 93 12.22 8.09 0.62
N THR A 94 13.41 8.06 1.22
CA THR A 94 14.40 6.96 1.13
C THR A 94 13.80 5.60 1.45
N ASN A 95 12.80 5.59 2.33
CA ASN A 95 12.12 4.40 2.80
C ASN A 95 11.15 3.77 1.77
N ASP A 96 10.79 4.51 0.72
CA ASP A 96 9.87 4.02 -0.30
C ASP A 96 10.57 3.26 -1.44
N GLY A 97 11.90 3.28 -1.47
CA GLY A 97 12.72 2.67 -2.51
C GLY A 97 12.37 1.21 -2.83
N PRO A 98 12.25 0.30 -1.83
CA PRO A 98 11.85 -1.08 -2.09
C PRO A 98 10.46 -1.21 -2.71
N ALA A 99 9.49 -0.41 -2.26
CA ALA A 99 8.13 -0.45 -2.77
C ALA A 99 8.04 0.14 -4.19
N LEU A 100 8.77 1.24 -4.46
CA LEU A 100 8.88 1.85 -5.78
C LEU A 100 9.49 0.87 -6.79
N LYS A 101 10.61 0.22 -6.46
CA LYS A 101 11.24 -0.79 -7.33
C LYS A 101 10.40 -2.03 -7.55
N ARG A 102 9.51 -2.36 -6.60
CA ARG A 102 8.67 -3.56 -6.69
C ARG A 102 7.41 -3.33 -7.52
N ALA A 103 6.96 -2.08 -7.60
CA ALA A 103 5.84 -1.65 -8.42
C ALA A 103 6.13 -1.85 -9.91
N ASP A 104 5.08 -1.87 -10.72
CA ASP A 104 5.23 -1.83 -12.19
C ASP A 104 5.68 -0.45 -12.67
N VAL A 105 5.24 0.61 -11.97
CA VAL A 105 5.62 1.99 -12.23
C VAL A 105 5.84 2.72 -10.90
N GLY A 106 7.06 3.22 -10.69
CA GLY A 106 7.42 4.07 -9.56
C GLY A 106 7.40 5.56 -9.91
N PHE A 107 6.76 6.38 -9.08
CA PHE A 107 6.78 7.84 -9.16
C PHE A 107 7.49 8.44 -7.94
N ALA A 108 8.58 9.18 -8.17
CA ALA A 108 9.22 9.96 -7.12
C ALA A 108 8.77 11.43 -7.16
N MET A 109 8.58 12.04 -5.99
CA MET A 109 8.27 13.46 -5.92
C MET A 109 9.47 14.31 -6.36
N GLY A 110 9.39 15.04 -7.47
CA GLY A 110 10.56 15.73 -8.05
C GLY A 110 11.19 16.83 -7.19
N ILE A 111 10.36 17.66 -6.53
CA ILE A 111 10.83 18.85 -5.79
C ILE A 111 11.28 18.49 -4.36
N GLN A 112 10.57 17.58 -3.69
CA GLN A 112 10.83 17.20 -2.29
C GLN A 112 11.33 15.75 -2.11
N GLY A 113 11.43 14.97 -3.17
CA GLY A 113 11.85 13.58 -3.11
C GLY A 113 13.35 13.43 -2.92
N THR A 114 13.74 12.50 -2.06
CA THR A 114 15.14 12.14 -1.83
C THR A 114 15.79 11.57 -3.09
N ASP A 115 17.09 11.74 -3.26
CA ASP A 115 17.83 11.20 -4.41
C ASP A 115 17.68 9.68 -4.55
N VAL A 116 17.54 8.98 -3.42
CA VAL A 116 17.30 7.52 -3.40
C VAL A 116 15.93 7.16 -3.97
N ALA A 117 14.89 7.94 -3.67
CA ALA A 117 13.57 7.73 -4.25
C ALA A 117 13.59 7.96 -5.77
N LYS A 118 14.28 9.02 -6.23
CA LYS A 118 14.44 9.34 -7.66
C LYS A 118 15.20 8.27 -8.45
N GLN A 119 16.20 7.62 -7.83
CA GLN A 119 16.91 6.50 -8.47
C GLN A 119 16.11 5.20 -8.46
N ALA A 120 15.11 5.09 -7.59
CA ALA A 120 14.27 3.91 -7.44
C ALA A 120 12.95 4.02 -8.24
N SER A 121 12.62 5.20 -8.76
CA SER A 121 11.44 5.46 -9.58
C SER A 121 11.77 5.38 -11.06
N ASP A 122 10.74 5.14 -11.87
CA ASP A 122 10.87 5.15 -13.33
C ASP A 122 10.77 6.58 -13.90
N THR A 123 10.15 7.49 -13.14
CA THR A 123 9.99 8.91 -13.44
C THR A 123 10.11 9.79 -12.21
#